data_AF-A0A4Q8TM06-F1
#
_entry.id   AF-A0A4Q8TM06-F1
#
_cell.length_a   1.000
_cell.length_b   1.000
_cell.length_c   1.000
_cell.angle_alpha   90.00
_cell.angle_beta   90.00
_cell.angle_gamma   90.00
#
_symmetry.space_group_name_H-M   'P 1'
#
loop_
_entity.id
_entity.type
_entity.pdbx_description
1 polymer ?
#
loop_
_entity_poly.entity_id
_entity_poly.type
_entity_poly.pdbx_seq_one_letter_code
_entity_poly.pdbx_strand_id
1 'polypeptide(L)'
;MTDFRDLSLQGLWKNNPALVQLLGLCPLLAVTATFINGLGLGLATMLVLIGSNVTVSLVRNVVRNEIRIPVFVMIIAAFVTIVQLLMNAYTYDLYLALGIFIPLIVTNCAIIGRAEAFASKNGPLASAYDGFMMGLGFTAVLVILGGMREILGAGTLLAGADRLFGSIAENWTITLFNTENPFLLAILPPGAFLGMGLLIAIKNSIDAKLAAKQTSPAVKAERVRVTAES
;
A
#
# COMPACT_ATOMS: atom_id res chain seq x y z
N MET A 1 -25.54 -3.46 4.11
CA MET A 1 -24.66 -3.25 5.28
C MET A 1 -23.25 -3.45 4.80
N THR A 2 -22.39 -2.44 4.93
CA THR A 2 -20.99 -2.55 4.49
C THR A 2 -20.28 -3.49 5.45
N ASP A 3 -20.01 -4.71 5.00
CA ASP A 3 -19.41 -5.74 5.85
C ASP A 3 -17.93 -5.38 6.08
N PHE A 4 -17.56 -5.02 7.31
CA PHE A 4 -16.20 -4.60 7.66
C PHE A 4 -15.16 -5.70 7.38
N ARG A 5 -15.60 -6.97 7.38
CA ARG A 5 -14.77 -8.11 6.96
C ARG A 5 -14.43 -8.06 5.46
N ASP A 6 -15.40 -7.73 4.61
CA ASP A 6 -15.16 -7.59 3.18
C ASP A 6 -14.23 -6.41 2.88
N LEU A 7 -14.36 -5.28 3.59
CA LEU A 7 -13.42 -4.16 3.42
C LEU A 7 -11.99 -4.53 3.81
N SER A 8 -11.79 -5.28 4.89
CA SER A 8 -10.45 -5.75 5.28
C SER A 8 -9.86 -6.72 4.25
N LEU A 9 -10.64 -7.68 3.75
CA LEU A 9 -10.17 -8.62 2.72
C LEU A 9 -9.90 -7.93 1.38
N GLN A 10 -10.69 -6.90 1.06
CA GLN A 10 -10.50 -6.09 -0.15
C GLN A 10 -9.25 -5.21 -0.06
N GLY A 11 -9.05 -4.48 1.04
CA GLY A 11 -7.89 -3.60 1.21
C GLY A 11 -6.56 -4.35 1.28
N LEU A 12 -6.55 -5.52 1.91
CA LEU A 12 -5.33 -6.26 2.16
C LEU A 12 -4.95 -7.26 1.05
N TRP A 13 -5.93 -7.91 0.40
CA TRP A 13 -5.65 -9.05 -0.48
C TRP A 13 -6.29 -8.94 -1.87
N LYS A 14 -7.60 -8.68 -1.97
CA LYS A 14 -8.33 -8.76 -3.26
C LYS A 14 -8.22 -7.51 -4.13
N ASN A 15 -8.09 -6.33 -3.53
CA ASN A 15 -8.16 -5.01 -4.19
C ASN A 15 -7.06 -4.07 -3.70
N ASN A 16 -5.89 -4.61 -3.35
CA ASN A 16 -4.76 -3.79 -2.90
C ASN A 16 -4.32 -2.84 -4.03
N PRO A 17 -4.31 -1.51 -3.81
CA PRO A 17 -4.05 -0.51 -4.85
C PRO A 17 -2.71 -0.70 -5.57
N ALA A 18 -1.69 -1.19 -4.86
CA ALA A 18 -0.37 -1.41 -5.46
C ALA A 18 -0.26 -2.72 -6.26
N LEU A 19 -0.82 -3.83 -5.75
CA LEU A 19 -0.63 -5.16 -6.34
C LEU A 19 -1.68 -5.53 -7.39
N VAL A 20 -2.91 -5.03 -7.25
CA VAL A 20 -4.03 -5.43 -8.12
C VAL A 20 -4.44 -4.29 -9.05
N GLN A 21 -4.41 -3.05 -8.54
CA GLN A 21 -4.90 -1.90 -9.28
C GLN A 21 -3.80 -1.10 -9.99
N LEU A 22 -2.51 -1.41 -9.70
CA LEU A 22 -1.33 -0.72 -10.23
C LEU A 22 -1.41 0.82 -10.09
N LEU A 23 -2.07 1.30 -9.03
CA LEU A 23 -2.20 2.72 -8.70
C LEU A 23 -1.19 3.09 -7.62
N GLY A 24 -0.56 4.26 -7.76
CA GLY A 24 0.45 4.73 -6.80
C GLY A 24 1.87 4.24 -7.09
N LEU A 25 2.17 3.88 -8.34
CA LEU A 25 3.51 3.45 -8.76
C LEU A 25 4.56 4.57 -8.59
N CYS A 26 4.19 5.83 -8.82
CA CYS A 26 5.13 6.96 -8.76
C CYS A 26 5.85 7.08 -7.39
N PRO A 27 5.13 7.17 -6.26
CA PRO A 27 5.79 7.20 -4.95
C PRO A 27 6.46 5.86 -4.59
N LEU A 28 5.89 4.74 -5.05
CA LEU A 28 6.42 3.41 -4.77
C LEU A 28 7.80 3.22 -5.40
N LEU A 29 7.98 3.53 -6.68
CA LEU A 29 9.23 3.31 -7.39
C LEU A 29 10.34 4.23 -6.86
N ALA A 30 9.98 5.46 -6.50
CA ALA A 30 10.91 6.49 -6.04
C ALA A 30 11.47 6.23 -4.62
N VAL A 31 10.63 5.73 -3.70
CA VAL A 31 10.96 5.76 -2.26
C VAL A 31 11.26 4.38 -1.67
N THR A 32 10.93 3.28 -2.36
CA THR A 32 11.21 1.90 -1.89
C THR A 32 12.67 1.47 -2.07
N ALA A 33 13.63 2.39 -2.07
CA ALA A 33 15.06 2.04 -2.08
C ALA A 33 15.51 1.46 -0.74
N THR A 34 14.88 1.89 0.36
CA THR A 34 15.13 1.38 1.72
C THR A 34 13.82 1.09 2.42
N PHE A 35 13.87 0.18 3.39
CA PHE A 35 12.77 -0.21 4.25
C PHE A 35 12.21 0.98 5.04
N ILE A 36 13.10 1.78 5.65
CA ILE A 36 12.70 2.90 6.51
C ILE A 36 11.99 4.00 5.72
N ASN A 37 12.47 4.33 4.52
CA ASN A 37 11.82 5.32 3.67
C ASN A 37 10.46 4.82 3.17
N GLY A 38 10.36 3.55 2.81
CA GLY A 38 9.11 2.91 2.42
C GLY A 38 8.07 2.90 3.56
N LEU A 39 8.50 2.59 4.78
CA LEU A 39 7.65 2.63 5.97
C LEU A 39 7.19 4.06 6.30
N GLY A 40 8.10 5.02 6.29
CA GLY A 40 7.81 6.43 6.57
C GLY A 40 6.81 7.01 5.58
N LEU A 41 7.01 6.78 4.28
CA LEU A 41 6.08 7.23 3.25
C LEU A 41 4.73 6.50 3.35
N GLY A 42 4.74 5.19 3.59
CA GLY A 42 3.52 4.41 3.76
C GLY A 42 2.64 4.93 4.89
N LEU A 43 3.22 5.13 6.08
CA LEU A 43 2.51 5.69 7.23
C LEU A 43 2.00 7.12 6.97
N ALA A 44 2.81 7.98 6.34
CA ALA A 44 2.38 9.31 5.93
C ALA A 44 1.17 9.25 4.98
N THR A 45 1.23 8.42 3.94
CA THR A 45 0.14 8.25 2.97
C THR A 45 -1.12 7.66 3.60
N MET A 46 -0.97 6.76 4.58
CA MET A 46 -2.09 6.16 5.31
C MET A 46 -2.83 7.21 6.15
N LEU A 47 -2.11 8.08 6.88
CA LEU A 47 -2.71 9.18 7.63
C LEU A 47 -3.46 10.16 6.71
N VAL A 48 -2.84 10.53 5.58
CA VAL A 48 -3.48 11.39 4.58
C VAL A 48 -4.74 10.73 4.03
N LEU A 49 -4.68 9.44 3.67
CA LEU A 49 -5.80 8.71 3.07
C LEU A 49 -7.00 8.61 4.02
N ILE A 50 -6.77 8.36 5.31
CA ILE A 50 -7.83 8.32 6.32
C ILE A 50 -8.47 9.72 6.45
N GLY A 51 -7.65 10.76 6.64
CA GLY A 51 -8.14 12.13 6.84
C GLY A 51 -8.88 12.68 5.60
N SER A 52 -8.33 12.45 4.41
CA SER A 52 -8.94 12.89 3.16
C SER A 52 -10.24 12.15 2.89
N ASN A 53 -10.30 10.82 3.10
CA ASN A 53 -11.52 10.05 2.85
C ASN A 53 -12.67 10.44 3.79
N VAL A 54 -12.38 10.70 5.06
CA VAL A 54 -13.40 11.18 6.01
C VAL A 54 -13.93 12.55 5.57
N THR A 55 -13.03 13.47 5.24
CA THR A 55 -13.39 14.84 4.85
C THR A 55 -14.17 14.87 3.53
N VAL A 56 -13.74 14.08 2.54
CA VAL A 56 -14.45 13.94 1.26
C VAL A 56 -15.86 13.37 1.48
N SER A 57 -16.01 12.38 2.35
CA SER A 57 -17.33 11.80 2.68
C SER A 57 -18.28 12.80 3.35
N LEU A 58 -17.76 13.73 4.15
CA LEU A 58 -18.53 14.82 4.77
C LEU A 58 -18.96 15.87 3.74
N VAL A 59 -18.04 16.25 2.84
CA VAL A 59 -18.23 17.36 1.91
C VAL A 59 -18.95 16.96 0.60
N ARG A 60 -19.14 15.64 0.37
CA ARG A 60 -19.73 15.07 -0.86
C ARG A 60 -21.09 15.65 -1.28
N ASN A 61 -21.93 16.08 -0.32
CA ASN A 61 -23.28 16.58 -0.61
C ASN A 61 -23.29 18.04 -1.08
N VAL A 62 -22.20 18.78 -0.83
CA VAL A 62 -22.08 20.21 -1.16
C VAL A 62 -21.39 20.40 -2.52
N VAL A 63 -20.58 19.43 -2.95
CA VAL A 63 -19.72 19.53 -4.12
C VAL A 63 -20.46 19.10 -5.39
N ARG A 64 -20.46 19.99 -6.39
CA ARG A 64 -20.97 19.68 -7.74
C ARG A 64 -20.03 18.73 -8.48
N ASN A 65 -20.58 17.88 -9.36
CA ASN A 65 -19.80 16.86 -10.07
C ASN A 65 -18.71 17.47 -10.96
N GLU A 66 -18.99 18.62 -11.57
CA GLU A 66 -18.10 19.31 -12.50
C GLU A 66 -16.76 19.74 -11.87
N ILE A 67 -16.74 20.01 -10.55
CA ILE A 67 -15.56 20.51 -9.82
C ILE A 67 -15.05 19.55 -8.75
N ARG A 68 -15.50 18.29 -8.78
CA ARG A 68 -15.23 17.30 -7.74
C ARG A 68 -13.75 16.97 -7.59
N ILE A 69 -13.07 16.63 -8.70
CA ILE A 69 -11.66 16.20 -8.67
C ILE A 69 -10.75 17.32 -8.12
N PRO A 70 -10.84 18.59 -8.60
CA PRO A 70 -10.07 19.69 -8.02
C PRO A 70 -10.30 19.89 -6.52
N VAL A 71 -11.56 19.81 -6.06
CA VAL A 71 -11.87 19.94 -4.62
C VAL A 71 -11.23 18.81 -3.81
N PHE A 72 -11.25 17.58 -4.30
CA PHE A 72 -10.62 16.46 -3.61
C PHE A 72 -9.10 16.61 -3.53
N VAL A 73 -8.46 17.06 -4.60
CA VAL A 73 -7.01 17.33 -4.62
C VAL A 73 -6.65 18.44 -3.63
N MET A 74 -7.46 19.50 -3.51
CA MET A 74 -7.26 20.56 -2.52
C MET A 74 -7.36 20.05 -1.07
N ILE A 75 -8.33 19.17 -0.79
CA ILE A 75 -8.46 18.54 0.53
C ILE A 75 -7.22 17.68 0.82
N ILE A 76 -6.80 16.83 -0.13
CA ILE A 76 -5.61 15.99 0.03
C ILE A 76 -4.36 16.86 0.24
N ALA A 77 -4.19 17.94 -0.53
CA ALA A 77 -3.07 18.86 -0.39
C ALA A 77 -3.00 19.47 1.02
N ALA A 78 -4.12 19.90 1.59
CA ALA A 78 -4.17 20.41 2.95
C ALA A 78 -3.70 19.37 3.99
N PHE A 79 -4.15 18.11 3.87
CA PHE A 79 -3.69 17.03 4.74
C PHE A 79 -2.20 16.71 4.55
N VAL A 80 -1.71 16.71 3.31
CA VAL A 80 -0.29 16.51 3.02
C VAL A 80 0.56 17.63 3.63
N THR A 81 0.11 18.89 3.60
CA THR A 81 0.80 20.01 4.26
C THR A 81 0.85 19.82 5.78
N ILE A 82 -0.24 19.34 6.41
CA ILE A 82 -0.24 19.04 7.85
C ILE A 82 0.80 17.96 8.17
N VAL A 83 0.85 16.88 7.38
CA VAL A 83 1.84 15.81 7.55
C VAL A 83 3.25 16.32 7.30
N GLN A 84 3.44 17.21 6.33
CA GLN A 84 4.74 17.84 6.04
C GLN A 84 5.27 18.61 7.25
N LEU A 85 4.42 19.42 7.89
CA LEU A 85 4.75 20.17 9.10
C LEU A 85 5.01 19.24 10.28
N LEU A 86 4.21 18.17 10.42
CA LEU A 86 4.38 17.18 11.48
C LEU A 86 5.72 16.44 11.35
N MET A 87 6.11 16.03 10.14
CA MET A 87 7.41 15.40 9.88
C MET A 87 8.57 16.36 10.15
N ASN A 88 8.43 17.64 9.78
CA ASN A 88 9.45 18.64 10.08
C ASN A 88 9.67 18.81 11.59
N ALA A 89 8.60 18.74 12.39
CA ALA A 89 8.66 18.91 13.83
C ALA A 89 9.18 17.68 14.60
N TYR A 90 8.80 16.46 14.20
CA TYR A 90 9.09 15.24 14.95
C TYR A 90 10.20 14.37 14.34
N THR A 91 10.38 14.37 13.02
CA THR A 91 11.30 13.48 12.30
C THR A 91 12.07 14.23 11.19
N TYR A 92 12.88 15.20 11.61
CA TYR A 92 13.60 16.10 10.70
C TYR A 92 14.55 15.37 9.72
N ASP A 93 15.22 14.31 10.18
CA ASP A 93 16.06 13.45 9.35
C ASP A 93 15.29 12.78 8.21
N LEU A 94 14.07 12.31 8.48
CA LEU A 94 13.19 11.72 7.47
C LEU A 94 12.60 12.79 6.56
N TYR A 95 12.31 13.98 7.10
CA TYR A 95 11.85 15.13 6.32
C TYR A 95 12.89 15.57 5.28
N LEU A 96 14.19 15.58 5.62
CA LEU A 96 15.26 15.91 4.66
C LEU A 96 15.34 14.88 3.52
N ALA A 97 15.16 13.59 3.83
CA ALA A 97 15.20 12.53 2.82
C ALA A 97 13.93 12.47 1.95
N LEU A 98 12.75 12.62 2.56
CA LEU A 98 11.45 12.47 1.90
C LEU A 98 10.86 13.80 1.40
N GLY A 99 11.44 14.95 1.75
CA GLY A 99 10.85 16.27 1.54
C GLY A 99 10.39 16.55 0.10
N ILE A 100 11.17 16.11 -0.89
CA ILE A 100 10.81 16.25 -2.31
C ILE A 100 9.72 15.26 -2.76
N PHE A 101 9.54 14.16 -2.03
CA PHE A 101 8.55 13.12 -2.30
C PHE A 101 7.21 13.37 -1.59
N ILE A 102 7.15 14.27 -0.60
CA ILE A 102 5.89 14.63 0.08
C ILE A 102 4.84 15.19 -0.91
N PRO A 103 5.17 16.10 -1.85
CA PRO A 103 4.22 16.53 -2.89
C PRO A 103 3.69 15.40 -3.78
N LEU A 104 4.45 14.32 -3.97
CA LEU A 104 3.98 13.16 -4.75
C LEU A 104 2.83 12.40 -4.07
N ILE A 105 2.61 12.61 -2.77
CA ILE A 105 1.45 12.09 -2.06
C ILE A 105 0.17 12.77 -2.58
N VAL A 106 0.21 14.09 -2.87
CA VAL A 106 -0.95 14.83 -3.38
C VAL A 106 -1.42 14.29 -4.73
N THR A 107 -0.46 13.97 -5.60
CA THR A 107 -0.71 13.43 -6.94
C THR A 107 -0.78 11.91 -6.96
N ASN A 108 -0.88 11.24 -5.81
CA ASN A 108 -0.95 9.79 -5.76
C ASN A 108 -2.31 9.30 -6.27
N CYS A 109 -2.29 8.61 -7.41
CA CYS A 109 -3.49 8.07 -8.07
C CYS A 109 -4.29 7.12 -7.17
N ALA A 110 -3.65 6.42 -6.23
CA ALA A 110 -4.36 5.57 -5.28
C ALA A 110 -5.24 6.39 -4.34
N ILE A 111 -4.74 7.54 -3.86
CA ILE A 111 -5.48 8.41 -2.92
C ILE A 111 -6.67 9.05 -3.62
N ILE A 112 -6.43 9.64 -4.79
CA ILE A 112 -7.49 10.27 -5.60
C ILE A 112 -8.55 9.23 -6.02
N GLY A 113 -8.11 8.05 -6.49
CA GLY A 113 -8.99 6.99 -6.93
C GLY A 113 -9.89 6.44 -5.82
N ARG A 114 -9.39 6.30 -4.58
CA ARG A 114 -10.22 5.88 -3.44
C ARG A 114 -11.16 6.98 -2.96
N ALA A 115 -10.70 8.23 -2.93
CA ALA A 115 -11.55 9.37 -2.60
C ALA A 115 -12.75 9.48 -3.54
N GLU A 116 -12.52 9.29 -4.85
CA GLU A 116 -13.58 9.30 -5.84
C GLU A 116 -14.46 8.05 -5.81
N ALA A 117 -13.87 6.85 -5.86
CA ALA A 117 -14.62 5.62 -6.02
C ALA A 117 -15.39 5.21 -4.76
N PHE A 118 -14.86 5.49 -3.57
CA PHE A 118 -15.42 5.03 -2.30
C PHE A 118 -15.89 6.17 -1.40
N ALA A 119 -15.05 7.18 -1.12
CA ALA A 119 -15.40 8.22 -0.15
C ALA A 119 -16.57 9.11 -0.62
N SER A 120 -16.68 9.38 -1.93
CA SER A 120 -17.79 10.15 -2.48
C SER A 120 -19.15 9.46 -2.39
N LYS A 121 -19.19 8.14 -2.19
CA LYS A 121 -20.42 7.32 -2.21
C LYS A 121 -20.79 6.72 -0.85
N ASN A 122 -19.84 6.62 0.08
CA ASN A 122 -20.04 6.02 1.40
C ASN A 122 -20.01 7.05 2.54
N GLY A 123 -20.52 6.67 3.71
CA GLY A 123 -20.50 7.51 4.92
C GLY A 123 -19.12 7.56 5.61
N PRO A 124 -18.90 8.54 6.50
CA PRO A 124 -17.55 8.89 6.99
C PRO A 124 -16.85 7.77 7.75
N LEU A 125 -17.59 7.00 8.56
CA LEU A 125 -17.03 5.86 9.30
C LEU A 125 -16.56 4.73 8.38
N ALA A 126 -17.33 4.42 7.33
CA ALA A 126 -16.95 3.42 6.34
C ALA A 126 -15.74 3.90 5.52
N SER A 127 -15.71 5.19 5.16
CA SER A 127 -14.60 5.80 4.42
C SER A 127 -13.30 5.87 5.22
N ALA A 128 -13.38 6.09 6.54
CA ALA A 128 -12.22 6.03 7.44
C ALA A 128 -11.62 4.62 7.46
N TYR A 129 -12.47 3.60 7.64
CA TYR A 129 -12.02 2.21 7.70
C TYR A 129 -11.46 1.74 6.34
N ASP A 130 -12.06 2.16 5.23
CA ASP A 130 -11.52 1.91 3.89
C ASP A 130 -10.13 2.54 3.71
N GLY A 131 -9.98 3.82 4.10
CA GLY A 131 -8.70 4.51 4.04
C GLY A 131 -7.62 3.84 4.89
N PHE A 132 -7.99 3.36 6.08
CA PHE A 132 -7.08 2.62 6.95
C PHE A 132 -6.65 1.28 6.31
N MET A 133 -7.59 0.47 5.83
CA MET A 133 -7.27 -0.85 5.26
C MET A 133 -6.48 -0.74 3.95
N MET A 134 -6.82 0.22 3.09
CA MET A 134 -6.11 0.48 1.84
C MET A 134 -4.72 1.08 2.10
N GLY A 135 -4.61 2.01 3.05
CA GLY A 135 -3.31 2.60 3.44
C GLY A 135 -2.37 1.57 4.07
N LEU A 136 -2.91 0.65 4.87
CA LEU A 136 -2.15 -0.46 5.45
C LEU A 136 -1.69 -1.44 4.36
N GLY A 137 -2.55 -1.77 3.40
CA GLY A 137 -2.18 -2.59 2.23
C GLY A 137 -1.09 -1.96 1.37
N PHE A 138 -1.17 -0.65 1.13
CA PHE A 138 -0.15 0.11 0.40
C PHE A 138 1.18 0.15 1.18
N THR A 139 1.12 0.44 2.49
CA THR A 139 2.30 0.47 3.37
C THR A 139 2.99 -0.90 3.40
N ALA A 140 2.24 -1.99 3.53
CA ALA A 140 2.79 -3.34 3.53
C ALA A 140 3.57 -3.63 2.24
N VAL A 141 3.06 -3.22 1.07
CA VAL A 141 3.76 -3.40 -0.20
C VAL A 141 5.03 -2.56 -0.26
N LEU A 142 5.00 -1.30 0.19
CA LEU A 142 6.19 -0.45 0.25
C LEU A 142 7.28 -1.02 1.16
N VAL A 143 6.88 -1.54 2.32
CA VAL A 143 7.76 -2.12 3.32
C VAL A 143 8.40 -3.42 2.81
N ILE A 144 7.61 -4.31 2.19
CA ILE A 144 8.11 -5.56 1.62
C ILE A 144 9.05 -5.27 0.45
N LEU A 145 8.67 -4.37 -0.47
CA LEU A 145 9.49 -4.03 -1.62
C LEU A 145 10.77 -3.29 -1.21
N GLY A 146 10.67 -2.36 -0.26
CA GLY A 146 11.80 -1.63 0.31
C GLY A 146 12.77 -2.56 1.02
N GLY A 147 12.28 -3.48 1.85
CA GLY A 147 13.11 -4.49 2.50
C GLY A 147 13.79 -5.42 1.50
N MET A 148 13.04 -5.94 0.51
CA MET A 148 13.62 -6.81 -0.52
C MET A 148 14.71 -6.11 -1.33
N ARG A 149 14.50 -4.84 -1.70
CA ARG A 149 15.48 -4.03 -2.44
C ARG A 149 16.70 -3.69 -1.60
N GLU A 150 16.52 -3.42 -0.31
CA GLU A 150 17.62 -3.14 0.62
C GLU A 150 18.51 -4.38 0.82
N ILE A 151 17.90 -5.55 1.03
CA ILE A 151 18.62 -6.84 1.13
C ILE A 151 19.40 -7.14 -0.14
N LEU A 152 18.79 -6.98 -1.31
CA LEU A 152 19.40 -7.30 -2.61
C LEU A 152 20.47 -6.27 -3.02
N GLY A 153 20.29 -5.00 -2.64
CA GLY A 153 21.18 -3.91 -3.03
C GLY A 153 22.39 -3.75 -2.11
N ALA A 154 22.14 -3.71 -0.79
CA ALA A 154 23.14 -3.39 0.22
C ALA A 154 23.50 -4.57 1.15
N GLY A 155 22.73 -5.67 1.13
CA GLY A 155 22.97 -6.81 2.01
C GLY A 155 22.60 -6.55 3.49
N THR A 156 21.94 -5.42 3.77
CA THR A 156 21.51 -5.00 5.10
C THR A 156 19.99 -5.01 5.23
N LEU A 157 19.50 -5.27 6.44
CA LEU A 157 18.12 -5.05 6.85
C LEU A 157 18.11 -3.94 7.91
N LEU A 158 17.22 -2.96 7.78
CA LEU A 158 17.04 -1.83 8.73
C LEU A 158 18.22 -0.84 8.78
N ALA A 159 18.99 -0.69 7.69
CA ALA A 159 20.00 0.35 7.62
C ALA A 159 19.36 1.74 7.70
N GLY A 160 19.69 2.50 8.74
CA GLY A 160 19.13 3.83 8.99
C GLY A 160 17.84 3.84 9.80
N ALA A 161 17.58 2.82 10.62
CA ALA A 161 16.50 2.83 11.60
C ALA A 161 16.58 4.03 12.57
N ASP A 162 17.76 4.61 12.75
CA ASP A 162 18.02 5.88 13.43
C ASP A 162 17.14 7.03 12.93
N ARG A 163 16.80 7.04 11.64
CA ARG A 163 16.00 8.11 11.01
C ARG A 163 14.53 8.11 11.44
N LEU A 164 14.03 6.99 11.97
CA LEU A 164 12.63 6.84 12.40
C LEU A 164 12.49 6.67 13.91
N PHE A 165 13.45 5.98 14.55
CA PHE A 165 13.39 5.62 15.97
C PHE A 165 14.45 6.31 16.84
N GLY A 166 15.28 7.19 16.26
CA GLY A 166 16.35 7.89 16.96
C GLY A 166 17.50 6.96 17.38
N SER A 167 18.37 7.44 18.27
CA SER A 167 19.61 6.76 18.72
C SER A 167 19.40 5.42 19.45
N ILE A 168 18.16 4.95 19.58
CA ILE A 168 17.80 3.66 20.19
C ILE A 168 17.83 2.52 19.15
N ALA A 169 17.79 2.86 17.85
CA ALA A 169 17.72 1.88 16.76
C ALA A 169 19.02 1.73 15.95
N GLU A 170 20.11 2.37 16.37
CA GLU A 170 21.44 2.27 15.77
C GLU A 170 21.93 0.81 15.69
N ASN A 171 21.47 -0.04 16.63
CA ASN A 171 21.84 -1.45 16.74
C ASN A 171 20.86 -2.43 16.09
N TRP A 172 19.83 -1.96 15.36
CA TRP A 172 18.85 -2.84 14.69
C TRP A 172 19.26 -3.25 13.27
N THR A 173 20.44 -2.84 12.83
CA THR A 173 20.97 -3.19 11.50
C THR A 173 21.34 -4.68 11.47
N ILE A 174 20.58 -5.49 10.75
CA ILE A 174 20.92 -6.89 10.50
C ILE A 174 21.69 -6.94 9.19
N THR A 175 23.01 -7.04 9.26
CA THR A 175 23.89 -7.23 8.09
C THR A 175 23.89 -8.71 7.70
N LEU A 176 23.25 -9.07 6.59
CA LEU A 176 23.16 -10.47 6.11
C LEU A 176 24.29 -10.83 5.14
N PHE A 177 24.77 -9.89 4.32
CA PHE A 177 25.87 -10.13 3.37
C PHE A 177 26.76 -8.89 3.23
N ASN A 178 28.08 -9.07 3.33
CA ASN A 178 29.07 -8.02 3.05
C ASN A 178 29.57 -8.22 1.61
N THR A 179 28.82 -7.67 0.64
CA THR A 179 29.23 -7.70 -0.76
C THR A 179 29.89 -6.37 -1.10
N GLU A 180 31.18 -6.41 -1.44
CA GLU A 180 32.01 -5.24 -1.82
C GLU A 180 31.50 -4.48 -3.06
N ASN A 181 30.48 -5.01 -3.75
CA ASN A 181 29.82 -4.40 -4.91
C ASN A 181 28.30 -4.33 -4.71
N PRO A 182 27.72 -3.18 -4.32
CA PRO A 182 26.28 -3.04 -4.23
C PRO A 182 25.64 -3.36 -5.59
N PHE A 183 24.63 -4.22 -5.59
CA PHE A 183 23.95 -4.61 -6.82
C PHE A 183 23.11 -3.41 -7.31
N LEU A 184 23.74 -2.53 -8.09
CA LEU A 184 23.17 -1.26 -8.55
C LEU A 184 21.81 -1.43 -9.23
N LEU A 185 21.57 -2.58 -9.87
CA LEU A 185 20.30 -2.91 -10.50
C LEU A 185 19.13 -3.02 -9.50
N ALA A 186 19.39 -3.44 -8.25
CA ALA A 186 18.38 -3.58 -7.20
C ALA A 186 18.00 -2.22 -6.56
N ILE A 187 18.93 -1.27 -6.56
CA ILE A 187 18.74 0.07 -5.99
C ILE A 187 18.06 1.00 -6.99
N LEU A 188 18.31 0.84 -8.30
CA LEU A 188 17.70 1.68 -9.33
C LEU A 188 16.22 1.32 -9.61
N PRO A 189 15.43 2.24 -10.21
CA PRO A 189 14.03 2.00 -10.59
C PRO A 189 13.73 0.66 -11.31
N PRO A 190 14.56 0.15 -12.25
CA PRO A 190 14.40 -1.20 -12.80
C PRO A 190 14.28 -2.31 -11.76
N GLY A 191 15.01 -2.25 -10.65
CA GLY A 191 14.91 -3.22 -9.55
C GLY A 191 13.55 -3.18 -8.85
N ALA A 192 12.94 -2.00 -8.76
CA ALA A 192 11.59 -1.83 -8.21
C ALA A 192 10.52 -2.47 -9.12
N PHE A 193 10.65 -2.32 -10.44
CA PHE A 193 9.76 -2.97 -11.40
C PHE A 193 9.89 -4.49 -11.38
N LEU A 194 11.11 -5.02 -11.33
CA LEU A 194 11.35 -6.46 -11.23
C LEU A 194 10.80 -7.02 -9.90
N GLY A 195 11.05 -6.33 -8.80
CA GLY A 195 10.54 -6.72 -7.48
C GLY A 195 9.02 -6.69 -7.41
N MET A 196 8.38 -5.67 -7.98
CA MET A 196 6.93 -5.60 -8.09
C MET A 196 6.37 -6.71 -8.98
N GLY A 197 7.00 -6.99 -10.13
CA GLY A 197 6.62 -8.09 -11.02
C GLY A 197 6.66 -9.44 -10.32
N LEU A 198 7.71 -9.68 -9.52
CA LEU A 198 7.83 -10.90 -8.71
C LEU A 198 6.75 -10.98 -7.63
N LEU A 199 6.45 -9.88 -6.93
CA LEU A 199 5.37 -9.84 -5.94
C LEU A 199 4.00 -10.12 -6.57
N ILE A 200 3.73 -9.56 -7.76
CA ILE A 200 2.49 -9.83 -8.50
C ILE A 200 2.43 -11.30 -8.92
N ALA A 201 3.54 -11.88 -9.41
CA ALA A 201 3.62 -13.29 -9.80
C ALA A 201 3.37 -14.24 -8.62
N ILE A 202 3.96 -13.95 -7.45
CA ILE A 202 3.72 -14.70 -6.21
C ILE A 202 2.24 -14.59 -5.80
N LYS A 203 1.69 -13.38 -5.79
CA LYS A 203 0.29 -13.12 -5.43
C LYS A 203 -0.68 -13.87 -6.36
N ASN A 204 -0.45 -13.81 -7.68
CA ASN A 204 -1.25 -14.54 -8.67
C ASN A 204 -1.11 -16.07 -8.52
N SER A 205 0.08 -16.56 -8.17
CA SER A 205 0.30 -17.99 -7.92
C SER A 205 -0.45 -18.47 -6.67
N ILE A 206 -0.49 -17.66 -5.61
CA ILE A 206 -1.25 -17.96 -4.39
C ILE A 206 -2.76 -17.91 -4.67
N ASP A 207 -3.23 -16.88 -5.39
CA ASP A 207 -4.64 -16.77 -5.79
C ASP A 207 -5.09 -17.96 -6.65
N ALA A 208 -4.24 -18.41 -7.60
CA ALA A 208 -4.51 -19.60 -8.41
C ALA A 208 -4.59 -20.88 -7.56
N LYS A 209 -3.74 -21.02 -6.54
CA LYS A 209 -3.79 -22.15 -5.59
C LYS A 209 -5.02 -22.11 -4.69
N LEU A 210 -5.43 -20.92 -4.22
CA LEU A 210 -6.66 -20.75 -3.46
C LEU A 210 -7.90 -21.06 -4.31
N ALA A 211 -7.93 -20.61 -5.55
CA ALA A 211 -9.01 -20.90 -6.50
C ALA A 211 -9.10 -22.41 -6.77
N ALA A 212 -7.98 -23.08 -7.03
CA ALA A 212 -7.94 -24.53 -7.24
C ALA A 212 -8.41 -25.33 -6.01
N LYS A 213 -8.20 -24.80 -4.79
CA LYS A 213 -8.66 -25.42 -3.54
C LYS A 213 -10.16 -25.22 -3.29
N GLN A 214 -10.78 -24.20 -3.87
CA GLN A 214 -12.23 -23.97 -3.81
C GLN A 214 -13.01 -24.82 -4.82
N THR A 215 -12.38 -25.28 -5.91
CA THR A 215 -13.01 -26.13 -6.94
C THR A 215 -13.06 -27.63 -6.60
N SER A 216 -12.71 -28.04 -5.38
CA SER A 216 -12.93 -29.41 -4.88
C SER A 216 -13.54 -29.32 -3.48
N PRO A 217 -14.80 -29.77 -3.25
CA PRO A 217 -15.24 -31.14 -3.57
C PRO A 217 -16.71 -31.30 -4.05
N ALA A 218 -17.05 -32.54 -4.45
CA ALA A 218 -18.38 -33.18 -4.58
C ALA A 218 -18.91 -33.45 -6.01
N VAL A 219 -18.47 -34.57 -6.59
CA VAL A 219 -19.44 -35.53 -7.15
C VAL A 219 -19.14 -36.88 -6.53
N LYS A 220 -19.78 -37.14 -5.39
CA LYS A 220 -20.01 -38.51 -4.93
C LYS A 220 -20.93 -39.10 -5.99
N ALA A 221 -20.37 -39.88 -6.93
CA ALA A 221 -21.15 -40.62 -7.89
C ALA A 221 -21.99 -41.63 -7.11
N GLU A 222 -23.18 -41.21 -6.71
CA GLU A 222 -24.23 -42.11 -6.25
C GLU A 222 -24.52 -43.03 -7.43
N ARG A 223 -23.97 -44.24 -7.40
CA ARG A 223 -24.32 -45.31 -8.32
C ARG A 223 -25.81 -45.54 -8.15
N VAL A 224 -26.61 -44.99 -9.06
CA VAL A 224 -28.01 -45.35 -9.24
C VAL A 224 -28.02 -46.87 -9.39
N ARG A 225 -28.48 -47.54 -8.34
CA ARG A 225 -28.71 -48.97 -8.30
C ARG A 225 -29.90 -49.23 -9.22
N VAL A 226 -29.63 -49.52 -10.49
CA VAL A 226 -30.61 -50.13 -11.37
C VAL A 226 -30.79 -51.56 -10.86
N THR A 227 -31.74 -51.76 -9.95
CA THR A 227 -32.29 -53.09 -9.72
C THR A 227 -32.96 -53.53 -11.00
N ALA A 228 -32.48 -54.65 -11.53
CA ALA A 228 -33.08 -55.42 -12.60
C ALA A 228 -34.38 -56.09 -12.14
N GLU A 229 -35.22 -56.45 -13.11
CA GLU A 229 -36.28 -57.48 -13.07
C GLU A 229 -37.50 -57.12 -12.20
N SER A 230 -38.76 -57.33 -12.60
CA SER A 230 -39.41 -58.24 -13.55
C SER A 230 -40.80 -57.72 -13.91
#